data_AF-A0A558CG24-F1
#
_entry.id   AF-A0A558CG24-F1
#
_cell.length_a   1.000
_cell.length_b   1.000
_cell.length_c   1.000
_cell.angle_alpha   90.00
_cell.angle_beta   90.00
_cell.angle_gamma   90.00
#
_symmetry.space_group_name_H-M   'P 1'
#
loop_
_entity.id
_entity.type
_entity.pdbx_description
1 polymer ?
#
loop_
_entity_poly.entity_id
_entity_poly.type
_entity_poly.pdbx_seq_one_letter_code
_entity_poly.pdbx_strand_id
1 'polypeptide(L)'
;MRFDRSLWVHVLVLLGVAAVAASAQAEPATERQRELVNMVRQDCGSCHGLTLKGGLGPALLPETLRDKPADALVATVMMGRPGTAMPGWAPFMNESEAAWIVQRLMQGFPPVAAQMELSK
;
A
#
# COMPACT_ATOMS: atom_id res chain seq x y z
N MET A 1 -57.86 -18.21 -3.32
CA MET A 1 -56.62 -17.43 -3.49
C MET A 1 -55.44 -18.34 -3.22
N ARG A 2 -54.74 -18.78 -4.27
CA ARG A 2 -53.62 -19.73 -4.18
C ARG A 2 -52.36 -18.89 -4.28
N PHE A 3 -51.69 -18.67 -3.15
CA PHE A 3 -50.44 -17.90 -3.13
C PHE A 3 -49.36 -18.74 -3.81
N ASP A 4 -48.82 -18.21 -4.89
CA ASP A 4 -47.83 -18.86 -5.74
C ASP A 4 -46.53 -19.07 -4.96
N ARG A 5 -46.28 -20.32 -4.54
CA ARG A 5 -45.03 -20.76 -3.90
C ARG A 5 -43.81 -20.56 -4.82
N SER A 6 -44.03 -20.31 -6.11
CA SER A 6 -42.98 -20.01 -7.10
C SER A 6 -42.30 -18.66 -6.86
N LEU A 7 -43.00 -17.67 -6.29
CA LEU A 7 -42.44 -16.33 -6.05
C LEU A 7 -41.38 -16.32 -4.95
N TRP A 8 -41.45 -17.25 -4.00
CA TRP A 8 -40.50 -17.36 -2.89
C TRP A 8 -39.18 -18.02 -3.30
N VAL A 9 -39.20 -18.89 -4.31
CA VAL A 9 -37.98 -19.53 -4.84
C VAL A 9 -37.14 -18.50 -5.61
N HIS A 10 -37.78 -17.57 -6.32
CA HIS A 10 -37.06 -16.53 -7.08
C HIS A 10 -36.43 -15.46 -6.18
N VAL A 11 -36.99 -15.18 -5.01
CA VAL A 11 -36.41 -14.21 -4.05
C VAL A 11 -35.11 -14.74 -3.42
N LEU A 12 -35.00 -16.06 -3.20
CA LEU A 12 -33.78 -16.67 -2.64
C LEU A 12 -32.65 -16.81 -3.67
N VAL A 13 -32.96 -16.89 -4.97
CA VAL A 13 -31.94 -17.00 -6.03
C VAL A 13 -31.27 -15.65 -6.34
N LEU A 14 -31.97 -14.53 -6.15
CA LEU A 14 -31.42 -13.19 -6.42
C LEU A 14 -30.54 -12.62 -5.29
N LEU A 15 -30.57 -13.21 -4.09
CA LEU A 15 -29.74 -12.77 -2.95
C LEU A 15 -28.33 -13.42 -2.90
N GLY A 16 -28.04 -14.37 -3.80
CA GLY A 16 -26.75 -15.09 -3.83
C GLY A 16 -25.64 -14.44 -4.65
N VAL A 17 -25.89 -13.33 -5.35
CA VAL A 17 -24.94 -12.72 -6.32
C VAL A 17 -24.41 -11.36 -5.81
N ALA A 18 -24.16 -11.25 -4.50
CA ALA A 18 -23.30 -10.20 -3.96
C ALA A 18 -22.05 -10.86 -3.39
N ALA A 19 -21.33 -11.58 -4.24
CA ALA A 19 -19.98 -11.99 -3.93
C ALA A 19 -19.15 -10.70 -3.78
N VAL A 20 -18.90 -10.34 -2.53
CA VAL A 20 -17.96 -9.29 -2.15
C VAL A 20 -16.59 -9.75 -2.63
N ALA A 21 -16.25 -9.40 -3.87
CA ALA A 21 -14.89 -9.46 -4.35
C ALA A 21 -14.13 -8.36 -3.59
N ALA A 22 -13.70 -8.69 -2.38
CA ALA A 22 -12.59 -8.00 -1.75
C ALA A 22 -11.41 -8.18 -2.71
N SER A 23 -11.15 -7.15 -3.50
CA SER A 23 -9.99 -7.06 -4.36
C SER A 23 -8.77 -7.09 -3.45
N ALA A 24 -8.27 -8.28 -3.12
CA ALA A 24 -6.90 -8.43 -2.69
C ALA A 24 -6.06 -7.92 -3.86
N GLN A 25 -5.62 -6.66 -3.78
CA GLN A 25 -4.70 -6.10 -4.76
C GLN A 25 -3.48 -7.01 -4.73
N ALA A 26 -3.22 -7.67 -5.85
CA ALA A 26 -2.09 -8.58 -5.97
C ALA A 26 -0.81 -7.81 -5.61
N GLU A 27 0.03 -8.40 -4.76
CA GLU A 27 1.32 -7.78 -4.46
C GLU A 27 2.12 -7.56 -5.75
N PRO A 28 2.96 -6.50 -5.80
CA PRO A 28 3.86 -6.31 -6.94
C PRO A 28 4.71 -7.56 -7.17
N ALA A 29 5.06 -7.85 -8.42
CA ALA A 29 5.96 -8.96 -8.74
C ALA A 29 7.29 -8.82 -7.98
N THR A 30 7.96 -9.93 -7.65
CA THR A 30 9.18 -9.93 -6.81
C THR A 30 10.29 -9.01 -7.33
N GLU A 31 10.48 -8.92 -8.65
CA GLU A 31 11.42 -7.95 -9.25
C GLU A 31 11.00 -6.52 -8.94
N ARG A 32 9.71 -6.21 -9.11
CA ARG A 32 9.19 -4.87 -8.83
C ARG A 32 9.27 -4.52 -7.35
N GLN A 33 9.03 -5.47 -6.45
CA GLN A 33 9.25 -5.25 -5.01
C GLN A 33 10.70 -4.85 -4.72
N ARG A 34 11.68 -5.46 -5.42
CA ARG A 34 13.10 -5.10 -5.27
C ARG A 34 13.39 -3.66 -5.71
N GLU A 35 12.85 -3.26 -6.84
CA GLU A 35 12.96 -1.89 -7.33
C GLU A 35 12.34 -0.89 -6.34
N LEU A 36 11.13 -1.18 -5.84
CA LEU A 36 10.43 -0.31 -4.89
C LEU A 36 11.18 -0.17 -3.56
N VAL A 37 11.78 -1.26 -3.04
CA VAL A 37 12.58 -1.15 -1.82
C VAL A 37 13.87 -0.37 -2.07
N ASN A 38 14.55 -0.58 -3.19
CA ASN A 38 15.73 0.22 -3.55
C ASN A 38 15.37 1.70 -3.65
N MET A 39 14.26 2.04 -4.31
CA MET A 39 13.75 3.41 -4.41
C MET A 39 13.49 4.02 -3.02
N VAL A 40 12.80 3.31 -2.12
CA VAL A 40 12.55 3.82 -0.76
C VAL A 40 13.85 3.99 0.04
N ARG A 41 14.81 3.07 -0.11
CA ARG A 41 16.07 3.11 0.64
C ARG A 41 17.04 4.17 0.14
N GLN A 42 17.14 4.36 -1.17
CA GLN A 42 18.08 5.32 -1.77
C GLN A 42 17.44 6.70 -1.88
N ASP A 43 16.23 6.76 -2.45
CA ASP A 43 15.66 8.04 -2.85
C ASP A 43 14.85 8.66 -1.70
N CYS A 44 13.96 7.91 -1.04
CA CYS A 44 13.29 8.43 0.16
C CYS A 44 14.27 8.54 1.33
N GLY A 45 15.19 7.57 1.44
CA GLY A 45 16.23 7.55 2.48
C GLY A 45 17.21 8.72 2.42
N SER A 46 17.38 9.40 1.28
CA SER A 46 18.21 10.60 1.17
C SER A 46 17.77 11.73 2.14
N CYS A 47 16.46 11.87 2.35
CA CYS A 47 15.87 12.85 3.28
C CYS A 47 15.49 12.23 4.62
N HIS A 48 14.93 11.01 4.60
CA HIS A 48 14.41 10.32 5.78
C HIS A 48 15.46 9.43 6.48
N GLY A 49 16.71 9.51 6.05
CA GLY A 49 17.82 8.66 6.48
C GLY A 49 17.82 7.29 5.79
N LEU A 50 18.99 6.75 5.43
CA LEU A 50 19.10 5.43 4.77
C LEU A 50 18.53 4.28 5.63
N THR A 51 18.48 4.48 6.95
CA THR A 51 17.85 3.58 7.91
C THR A 51 16.39 3.92 8.22
N LEU A 52 15.84 4.97 7.58
CA LEU A 52 14.49 5.51 7.75
C LEU A 52 14.20 6.11 9.14
N LYS A 53 15.24 6.33 9.95
CA LYS A 53 15.17 6.89 11.31
C LYS A 53 15.00 8.42 11.35
N GLY A 54 14.86 9.07 10.20
CA GLY A 54 14.75 10.51 10.07
C GLY A 54 16.08 11.21 9.79
N GLY A 55 15.99 12.48 9.40
CA GLY A 55 17.09 13.35 9.03
C GLY A 55 16.55 14.74 8.69
N LEU A 56 16.63 15.12 7.42
CA LEU A 56 15.94 16.31 6.90
C LEU A 56 14.41 16.12 6.93
N GLY A 57 13.96 14.90 6.62
CA GLY A 57 12.56 14.47 6.75
C GLY A 57 12.32 13.72 8.06
N PRO A 58 11.04 13.57 8.48
CA PRO A 58 10.67 12.80 9.66
C PRO A 58 11.01 11.31 9.53
N ALA A 59 11.07 10.56 10.63
CA ALA A 59 11.25 9.11 10.56
C ALA A 59 10.09 8.40 9.85
N LEU A 60 10.39 7.38 9.04
CA LEU A 60 9.41 6.51 8.37
C LEU A 60 9.39 5.13 9.03
N LEU A 61 9.21 5.14 10.36
CA LEU A 61 9.16 3.94 11.21
C LEU A 61 7.73 3.61 11.63
N PRO A 62 7.42 2.34 11.96
CA PRO A 62 6.10 1.93 12.43
C PRO A 62 5.53 2.84 13.52
N GLU A 63 6.32 3.20 14.52
CA GLU A 63 5.89 3.99 15.68
C GLU A 63 5.50 5.42 15.29
N THR A 64 6.13 5.96 14.24
CA THR A 64 5.84 7.29 13.69
C THR A 64 4.60 7.28 12.79
N LEU A 65 4.30 6.13 12.18
CA LEU A 65 3.23 6.00 11.18
C LEU A 65 1.92 5.42 11.75
N ARG A 66 1.96 4.71 12.88
CA ARG A 66 0.83 3.94 13.44
C ARG A 66 -0.48 4.71 13.61
N ASP A 67 -0.40 6.01 13.94
CA ASP A 67 -1.58 6.85 14.20
C ASP A 67 -2.05 7.61 12.94
N LYS A 68 -1.40 7.38 11.79
CA LYS A 68 -1.73 8.03 10.53
C LYS A 68 -2.60 7.10 9.68
N PRO A 69 -3.68 7.62 9.06
CA PRO A 69 -4.47 6.85 8.10
C PRO A 69 -3.60 6.38 6.93
N ALA A 70 -3.69 5.11 6.55
CA ALA A 70 -2.86 4.54 5.50
C ALA A 70 -3.15 5.17 4.13
N ASP A 71 -4.40 5.47 3.82
CA ASP A 71 -4.84 6.20 2.62
C ASP A 71 -4.23 7.61 2.55
N ALA A 72 -4.18 8.33 3.68
CA ALA A 72 -3.53 9.63 3.75
C ALA A 72 -2.01 9.54 3.53
N LEU A 73 -1.36 8.46 4.00
CA LEU A 73 0.05 8.19 3.71
C LEU A 73 0.27 7.89 2.22
N VAL A 74 -0.59 7.09 1.60
CA VAL A 74 -0.55 6.79 0.16
C VAL A 74 -0.69 8.08 -0.65
N ALA A 75 -1.68 8.91 -0.33
CA ALA A 75 -1.87 10.21 -0.95
C ALA A 75 -0.63 11.10 -0.81
N THR A 76 0.02 11.09 0.36
CA THR A 76 1.27 11.82 0.61
C THR A 76 2.42 11.30 -0.24
N VAL A 77 2.57 9.98 -0.43
CA VAL A 77 3.60 9.41 -1.30
C VAL A 77 3.34 9.80 -2.76
N MET A 78 2.10 9.68 -3.22
CA MET A 78 1.74 9.93 -4.61
C MET A 78 1.90 11.42 -4.98
N MET A 79 1.45 12.32 -4.11
CA MET A 79 1.36 13.76 -4.40
C MET A 79 2.49 14.59 -3.78
N GLY A 80 3.28 14.01 -2.88
CA GLY A 80 4.24 14.75 -2.08
C GLY A 80 3.57 15.61 -1.02
N ARG A 81 4.30 16.60 -0.50
CA ARG A 81 3.78 17.56 0.48
C ARG A 81 4.00 18.99 0.00
N PRO A 82 2.94 19.68 -0.48
CA PRO A 82 3.02 21.08 -0.91
C PRO A 82 3.68 21.97 0.15
N GLY A 83 4.55 22.87 -0.28
CA GLY A 83 5.30 23.76 0.61
C GLY A 83 6.45 23.08 1.37
N THR A 84 6.81 21.84 1.03
CA THR A 84 7.98 21.15 1.57
C THR A 84 8.87 20.60 0.44
N ALA A 85 10.05 20.10 0.78
CA ALA A 85 10.94 19.44 -0.17
C ALA A 85 10.51 18.01 -0.54
N MET A 86 9.43 17.46 0.04
CA MET A 86 8.98 16.10 -0.26
C MET A 86 8.23 16.06 -1.59
N PRO A 87 8.80 15.46 -2.66
CA PRO A 87 8.17 15.42 -3.98
C PRO A 87 7.05 14.37 -4.04
N GLY A 88 6.21 14.46 -5.08
CA GLY A 88 5.28 13.39 -5.42
C GLY A 88 5.93 12.31 -6.28
N TRP A 89 5.52 11.06 -6.05
CA TRP A 89 6.13 9.88 -6.68
C TRP A 89 5.27 9.23 -7.79
N ALA A 90 4.11 9.83 -8.11
CA ALA A 90 3.22 9.37 -9.18
C ALA A 90 3.90 9.12 -10.56
N PRO A 91 4.97 9.83 -10.97
CA PRO A 91 5.68 9.50 -12.21
C PRO A 91 6.45 8.17 -12.19
N PHE A 92 6.71 7.59 -11.01
CA PHE A 92 7.60 6.42 -10.83
C PHE A 92 6.89 5.17 -10.29
N MET A 93 5.70 5.34 -9.74
CA MET A 93 4.90 4.27 -9.17
C MET A 93 3.41 4.57 -9.25
N ASN A 94 2.58 3.52 -9.16
CA ASN A 94 1.13 3.66 -9.08
C ASN A 94 0.61 3.58 -7.63
N GLU A 95 -0.68 3.85 -7.44
CA GLU A 95 -1.30 3.90 -6.10
C GLU A 95 -1.23 2.55 -5.36
N SER A 96 -1.32 1.43 -6.07
CA SER A 96 -1.21 0.09 -5.45
C SER A 96 0.20 -0.20 -4.94
N GLU A 97 1.23 0.29 -5.65
CA GLU A 97 2.63 0.19 -5.22
C GLU A 97 2.92 1.11 -4.01
N ALA A 98 2.35 2.32 -4.02
CA ALA A 98 2.41 3.21 -2.87
C ALA A 98 1.70 2.61 -1.64
N ALA A 99 0.54 1.98 -1.81
CA ALA A 99 -0.15 1.26 -0.75
C ALA A 99 0.68 0.11 -0.20
N TRP A 100 1.34 -0.66 -1.06
CA TRP A 100 2.27 -1.70 -0.65
C TRP A 100 3.45 -1.13 0.14
N ILE A 101 4.08 -0.04 -0.33
CA ILE A 101 5.18 0.64 0.40
C ILE A 101 4.72 1.09 1.78
N VAL A 102 3.56 1.77 1.87
CA VAL A 102 3.02 2.27 3.14
C VAL A 102 2.77 1.13 4.11
N GLN A 103 2.16 0.03 3.69
CA GLN A 103 1.96 -1.13 4.55
C GLN A 103 3.29 -1.70 5.05
N ARG A 104 4.30 -1.83 4.18
CA ARG A 104 5.63 -2.32 4.57
C ARG A 104 6.32 -1.36 5.54
N LEU A 105 6.17 -0.04 5.37
CA LEU A 105 6.73 0.95 6.31
C LEU A 105 6.08 0.84 7.69
N MET A 106 4.76 0.64 7.74
CA MET A 106 4.01 0.47 8.98
C MET A 106 4.33 -0.86 9.71
N GLN A 107 4.83 -1.87 8.99
CA GLN A 107 5.24 -3.17 9.55
C GLN A 107 6.75 -3.25 9.83
N GLY A 108 7.53 -2.26 9.39
CA GLY A 108 8.99 -2.29 9.40
C GLY A 108 9.53 -2.60 8.01
N PHE A 109 10.11 -1.59 7.38
CA PHE A 109 10.54 -1.71 5.98
C PHE A 109 11.77 -2.60 5.83
N PRO A 110 11.82 -3.53 4.85
CA PRO A 110 12.96 -4.42 4.69
C PRO A 110 14.25 -3.65 4.32
N PRO A 111 15.44 -4.11 4.73
CA PRO A 111 16.69 -3.60 4.20
C PRO A 111 16.93 -4.12 2.76
N VAL A 112 17.87 -3.51 2.05
CA VAL A 112 18.27 -3.95 0.69
C VAL A 112 18.73 -5.41 0.70
N ALA A 113 19.54 -5.81 1.68
CA ALA A 113 20.10 -7.17 1.77
C ALA A 113 19.04 -8.27 2.02
N ALA A 114 17.97 -7.97 2.77
CA ALA A 114 16.94 -8.97 3.10
C ALA A 114 16.09 -9.39 1.88
N GLN A 115 16.12 -8.65 0.77
CA GLN A 115 15.39 -9.03 -0.43
C GLN A 115 16.06 -10.12 -1.25
N MET A 116 17.38 -10.25 -1.16
CA MET A 116 18.10 -11.32 -1.88
C MET A 116 17.69 -12.71 -1.38
N GLU A 117 17.18 -12.79 -0.15
CA GLU A 117 16.71 -14.03 0.47
C GLU A 117 15.24 -14.35 0.13
N LEU A 118 14.42 -13.33 -0.19
CA LEU A 118 12.99 -13.49 -0.52
C LEU A 118 12.75 -13.88 -1.99
N SER A 119 13.78 -13.77 -2.83
CA SER A 119 13.73 -14.10 -4.27
C SER A 119 14.20 -15.53 -4.61
N LYS A 120 14.43 -16.37 -3.60
CA LYS A 120 14.90 -17.75 -3.76
C LYS A 120 13.80 -18.73 -3.37
#